data_AF-A0A2V6CRZ5-F1
#
_entry.id   AF-A0A2V6CRZ5-F1
#
_cell.length_a   1.000
_cell.length_b   1.000
_cell.length_c   1.000
_cell.angle_alpha   90.00
_cell.angle_beta   90.00
_cell.angle_gamma   90.00
#
_symmetry.space_group_name_H-M   'P 1'
#
loop_
_entity.id
_entity.type
_entity.pdbx_description
1 polymer ?
#
loop_
_entity_poly.entity_id
_entity_poly.type
_entity_poly.pdbx_seq_one_letter_code
_entity_poly.pdbx_strand_id
1 'polypeptide(L)'
;RAADNWRPLLAIAEAAGGDWPERARGIAAQTVDADQAKRVGLLADIRDVFAERQADKIKSADLAAALVSIEGHPWAEYGRSGKPLSANSLARMLASDHIIPKTVRFGTGSDDTAKGYELEQFTDVFTRYLPQPQNPSVTPSQVAETIGFWGDSQPSQTNTCDGLEMTEKPSNPAGCDGVTVEKPGEPRKSERMRVRL
;
A
#
# COMPACT_ATOMS: atom_id res chain seq x y z
N ARG A 1 20.22 6.06 -15.01
CA ARG A 1 20.64 4.87 -15.77
C ARG A 1 21.30 3.89 -14.79
N ALA A 2 20.48 3.12 -14.07
CA ALA A 2 20.89 2.05 -13.15
C ALA A 2 20.08 0.76 -13.39
N ALA A 3 19.18 0.79 -14.39
CA ALA A 3 18.21 -0.25 -14.70
C ALA A 3 18.80 -1.39 -15.56
N ASP A 4 20.06 -1.31 -15.98
CA ASP A 4 20.71 -2.33 -16.82
C ASP A 4 21.77 -3.16 -16.06
N ASN A 5 21.90 -2.98 -14.74
CA ASN A 5 22.95 -3.67 -13.96
C ASN A 5 22.69 -5.18 -13.80
N TRP A 6 21.46 -5.63 -13.99
CA TRP A 6 21.07 -7.04 -13.83
C TRP A 6 21.40 -7.89 -15.07
N ARG A 7 21.50 -7.29 -16.27
CA ARG A 7 21.78 -8.05 -17.50
C ARG A 7 23.17 -8.70 -17.50
N PRO A 8 24.25 -8.00 -17.09
CA PRO A 8 25.56 -8.64 -16.93
C PRO A 8 25.57 -9.71 -15.84
N LEU A 9 24.86 -9.50 -14.73
CA LEU A 9 24.78 -10.47 -13.64
C LEU A 9 24.05 -11.75 -14.07
N LEU A 10 22.97 -11.61 -14.85
CA LEU A 10 22.24 -12.73 -15.41
C LEU A 10 23.10 -13.49 -16.43
N ALA A 11 23.88 -12.79 -17.27
CA ALA A 11 24.80 -13.43 -18.20
C ALA A 11 25.90 -14.24 -17.49
N ILE A 12 26.40 -13.76 -16.35
CA ILE A 12 27.36 -14.52 -15.52
C ILE A 12 26.68 -15.75 -14.90
N ALA A 13 25.44 -15.62 -14.42
CA ALA A 13 24.67 -16.75 -13.88
C ALA A 13 24.39 -17.81 -14.97
N GLU A 14 24.08 -17.39 -16.20
CA GLU A 14 23.91 -18.26 -17.36
C GLU A 14 25.21 -18.98 -17.75
N ALA A 15 26.35 -18.29 -17.69
CA ALA A 15 27.66 -18.89 -17.93
C ALA A 15 28.08 -19.88 -16.82
N ALA A 16 27.65 -19.65 -15.58
CA ALA A 16 27.94 -20.53 -14.44
C ALA A 16 27.13 -21.83 -14.47
N GLY A 17 25.96 -21.85 -15.13
CA GLY A 17 25.11 -23.04 -15.28
C GLY A 17 24.52 -23.57 -13.96
N GLY A 18 23.92 -24.76 -14.00
CA GLY A 18 23.22 -25.36 -12.85
C GLY A 18 21.98 -24.57 -12.43
N ASP A 19 21.78 -24.38 -11.13
CA ASP A 19 20.61 -23.67 -10.57
C ASP A 19 20.74 -22.14 -10.61
N TRP A 20 21.93 -21.61 -10.91
CA TRP A 20 22.21 -20.17 -10.84
C TRP A 20 21.33 -19.31 -11.77
N PRO A 21 21.05 -19.69 -13.02
CA PRO A 21 20.19 -18.91 -13.91
C PRO A 21 18.75 -18.79 -13.37
N GLU A 22 18.20 -19.87 -12.82
CA GLU A 22 16.83 -19.87 -12.28
C GLU A 22 16.73 -19.00 -11.03
N ARG A 23 17.69 -19.12 -10.10
CA ARG A 23 17.77 -18.26 -8.91
C ARG A 23 17.92 -16.79 -9.28
N ALA A 24 18.78 -16.48 -10.25
CA ALA A 24 19.01 -15.10 -10.70
C ALA A 24 17.74 -14.49 -11.32
N ARG A 25 17.00 -15.25 -12.14
CA ARG A 25 15.71 -14.81 -12.69
C ARG A 25 14.66 -14.61 -11.60
N GLY A 26 14.59 -15.53 -10.63
CA GLY A 26 13.66 -15.42 -9.50
C GLY A 26 13.89 -14.17 -8.66
N ILE A 27 15.15 -13.82 -8.37
CA ILE A 27 15.47 -12.57 -7.64
C ILE A 27 15.16 -11.34 -8.50
N ALA A 28 15.54 -11.36 -9.79
CA ALA A 28 15.27 -10.25 -10.69
C ALA A 28 13.77 -9.94 -10.79
N ALA A 29 12.92 -10.97 -10.93
CA ALA A 29 11.47 -10.82 -10.93
C ALA A 29 10.96 -10.18 -9.63
N GLN A 30 11.36 -10.71 -8.47
CA GLN A 30 10.97 -10.17 -7.17
C GLN A 30 11.37 -8.69 -6.98
N THR A 31 12.55 -8.29 -7.48
CA THR A 31 12.98 -6.89 -7.39
C THR A 31 12.14 -5.95 -8.24
N VAL A 32 11.76 -6.38 -9.46
CA VAL A 32 10.89 -5.60 -10.34
C VAL A 32 9.50 -5.46 -9.72
N ASP A 33 8.95 -6.54 -9.16
CA ASP A 33 7.63 -6.52 -8.50
C ASP A 33 7.63 -5.60 -7.28
N ALA A 34 8.69 -5.63 -6.47
CA ALA A 34 8.81 -4.75 -5.30
C ALA A 34 8.92 -3.27 -5.69
N ASP A 35 9.67 -2.93 -6.73
CA ASP A 35 9.78 -1.55 -7.19
C ASP A 35 8.49 -1.05 -7.84
N GLN A 36 7.76 -1.93 -8.55
CA GLN A 36 6.45 -1.61 -9.08
C GLN A 36 5.42 -1.39 -7.95
N ALA A 37 5.40 -2.25 -6.93
CA ALA A 37 4.51 -2.09 -5.78
C ALA A 37 4.75 -0.76 -5.03
N LYS A 38 6.02 -0.39 -4.82
CA LYS A 38 6.38 0.92 -4.23
C LYS A 38 5.91 2.08 -5.08
N ARG A 39 6.05 1.99 -6.42
CA ARG A 39 5.59 3.02 -7.35
C ARG A 39 4.07 3.19 -7.30
N VAL A 40 3.33 2.09 -7.29
CA VAL A 40 1.86 2.12 -7.16
C VAL A 40 1.44 2.73 -5.82
N GLY A 41 2.09 2.33 -4.73
CA GLY A 41 1.86 2.92 -3.40
C GLY A 41 2.11 4.43 -3.38
N LEU A 42 3.22 4.90 -3.95
CA LEU A 42 3.52 6.34 -4.07
C LEU A 42 2.41 7.09 -4.80
N LEU A 43 1.92 6.54 -5.92
CA LEU A 43 0.86 7.17 -6.70
C LEU A 43 -0.46 7.23 -5.93
N ALA A 44 -0.79 6.18 -5.17
CA ALA A 44 -1.98 6.16 -4.31
C ALA A 44 -1.91 7.25 -3.24
N ASP A 45 -0.78 7.34 -2.54
CA ASP A 45 -0.58 8.34 -1.49
C ASP A 45 -0.61 9.77 -2.03
N ILE A 46 -0.01 10.01 -3.22
CA ILE A 46 -0.08 11.30 -3.89
C ILE A 46 -1.53 11.66 -4.21
N ARG A 47 -2.31 10.73 -4.78
CA ARG A 47 -3.74 10.95 -5.07
C ARG A 47 -4.50 11.35 -3.80
N ASP A 48 -4.24 10.66 -2.70
CA ASP A 48 -4.92 10.89 -1.43
C ASP A 48 -4.53 12.27 -0.84
N VAL A 49 -3.26 12.68 -0.95
CA VAL A 49 -2.83 14.05 -0.57
C VAL A 49 -3.51 15.14 -1.41
N PHE A 50 -3.66 14.92 -2.72
CA PHE A 50 -4.40 15.85 -3.59
C PHE A 50 -5.88 15.94 -3.20
N ALA A 51 -6.50 14.81 -2.87
CA ALA A 51 -7.89 14.75 -2.41
C ALA A 51 -8.09 15.44 -1.06
N GLU A 52 -7.18 15.22 -0.10
CA GLU A 52 -7.23 15.84 1.24
C GLU A 52 -7.13 17.37 1.18
N ARG A 53 -6.23 17.89 0.33
CA ARG A 53 -6.03 19.34 0.21
C ARG A 53 -7.04 20.05 -0.70
N GLN A 54 -7.84 19.30 -1.47
CA GLN A 54 -8.81 19.83 -2.44
C GLN A 54 -8.19 20.90 -3.36
N ALA A 55 -6.95 20.69 -3.80
CA ALA A 55 -6.19 21.67 -4.56
C ALA A 55 -5.73 21.05 -5.88
N ASP A 56 -5.89 21.76 -7.00
CA ASP A 56 -5.43 21.28 -8.31
C ASP A 56 -3.91 21.38 -8.47
N LYS A 57 -3.24 22.15 -7.61
CA LYS A 57 -1.80 22.44 -7.67
C LYS A 57 -1.18 22.37 -6.29
N ILE A 58 -0.05 21.68 -6.16
CA ILE A 58 0.69 21.55 -4.90
C ILE A 58 2.19 21.83 -5.13
N LYS A 59 2.83 22.58 -4.23
CA LYS A 59 4.28 22.81 -4.27
C LYS A 59 5.02 21.50 -4.02
N SER A 60 6.14 21.27 -4.72
CA SER A 60 6.89 20.02 -4.59
C SER A 60 7.43 19.78 -3.18
N ALA A 61 7.72 20.85 -2.43
CA ALA A 61 8.14 20.77 -1.03
C ALA A 61 6.99 20.33 -0.12
N ASP A 62 5.81 20.93 -0.30
CA ASP A 62 4.62 20.61 0.51
C ASP A 62 4.11 19.19 0.22
N LEU A 63 4.18 18.75 -1.03
CA LEU A 63 3.83 17.37 -1.40
C LEU A 63 4.78 16.36 -0.74
N ALA A 64 6.09 16.62 -0.75
CA ALA A 64 7.05 15.75 -0.09
C ALA A 64 6.86 15.72 1.44
N ALA A 65 6.59 16.88 2.06
CA ALA A 65 6.30 16.96 3.48
C ALA A 65 5.03 16.18 3.85
N ALA A 66 3.96 16.32 3.05
CA ALA A 66 2.72 15.59 3.25
C ALA A 66 2.92 14.07 3.19
N LEU A 67 3.66 13.58 2.19
CA LEU A 67 3.97 12.16 2.05
C LEU A 67 4.78 11.61 3.23
N VAL A 68 5.73 12.39 3.75
CA VAL A 68 6.53 12.01 4.93
C VAL A 68 5.68 11.97 6.21
N SER A 69 4.60 12.74 6.28
CA SER A 69 3.68 12.74 7.42
C SER A 69 2.72 11.55 7.44
N ILE A 70 2.61 10.77 6.37
CA ILE A 70 1.76 9.57 6.32
C ILE A 70 2.41 8.46 7.14
N GLU A 71 1.80 8.11 8.27
CA GLU A 71 2.27 7.03 9.13
C GLU A 71 2.04 5.66 8.47
N GLY A 72 2.98 4.72 8.66
CA GLY A 72 2.90 3.36 8.12
C GLY A 72 3.45 3.22 6.70
N HIS A 73 3.81 4.32 6.03
CA HIS A 73 4.40 4.31 4.70
C HIS A 73 5.92 4.54 4.75
N PRO A 74 6.69 4.00 3.78
CA PRO A 74 8.15 4.06 3.83
C PRO A 74 8.72 5.46 3.55
N TRP A 75 7.91 6.48 3.29
CA TRP A 75 8.37 7.79 2.82
C TRP A 75 9.20 8.58 3.85
N ALA A 76 8.95 8.37 5.14
CA ALA A 76 9.72 9.00 6.21
C ALA A 76 11.17 8.52 6.29
N GLU A 77 11.46 7.32 5.77
CA GLU A 77 12.80 6.71 5.81
C GLU A 77 13.34 6.37 4.41
N TYR A 78 12.63 6.77 3.36
CA TYR A 78 12.91 6.37 1.97
C TYR A 78 14.26 6.89 1.44
N GLY A 79 14.68 8.06 1.89
CA GLY A 79 15.91 8.70 1.46
C GLY A 79 17.15 7.89 1.84
N ARG A 80 18.25 8.15 1.11
CA ARG A 80 19.55 7.51 1.40
C ARG A 80 19.91 7.72 2.88
N SER A 81 20.27 6.62 3.55
CA SER A 81 20.63 6.58 4.97
C SER A 81 19.46 6.88 5.92
N GLY A 82 18.24 6.45 5.58
CA GLY A 82 17.05 6.59 6.45
C GLY A 82 16.54 8.03 6.56
N LYS A 83 16.84 8.87 5.56
CA LYS A 83 16.38 10.27 5.53
C LYS A 83 14.93 10.34 5.03
N PRO A 84 14.17 11.38 5.41
CA PRO A 84 12.86 11.60 4.82
C PRO A 84 12.95 11.86 3.32
N LEU A 85 11.88 11.50 2.61
CA LEU A 85 11.70 11.79 1.21
C LEU A 85 11.82 13.31 0.95
N SER A 86 12.76 13.69 0.11
CA SER A 86 12.95 15.07 -0.32
C SER A 86 12.24 15.34 -1.65
N ALA A 87 11.90 16.61 -1.92
CA ALA A 87 11.30 17.03 -3.20
C ALA A 87 12.12 16.61 -4.43
N ASN A 88 13.46 16.62 -4.34
CA ASN A 88 14.34 16.16 -5.41
C ASN A 88 14.27 14.64 -5.62
N SER A 89 14.16 13.87 -4.54
CA SER A 89 14.00 12.41 -4.64
C SER A 89 12.64 12.06 -5.24
N LEU A 90 11.58 12.74 -4.81
CA LEU A 90 10.24 12.62 -5.37
C LEU A 90 10.23 12.92 -6.87
N ALA A 91 10.86 14.01 -7.30
CA ALA A 91 10.96 14.36 -8.72
C ALA A 91 11.66 13.27 -9.55
N ARG A 92 12.68 12.59 -8.98
CA ARG A 92 13.38 11.49 -9.66
C ARG A 92 12.52 10.23 -9.78
N MET A 93 11.69 9.94 -8.79
CA MET A 93 10.75 8.81 -8.85
C MET A 93 9.69 9.06 -9.93
N LEU A 94 9.08 10.25 -9.89
CA LEU A 94 8.04 10.69 -10.83
C LEU A 94 8.55 10.87 -12.26
N ALA A 95 9.85 11.12 -12.45
CA ALA A 95 10.44 11.21 -13.79
C ALA A 95 10.30 9.92 -14.60
N SER A 96 10.20 8.76 -13.93
CA SER A 96 9.96 7.46 -14.61
C SER A 96 8.54 7.33 -15.19
N ASP A 97 7.60 8.11 -14.66
CA ASP A 97 6.22 8.27 -15.13
C ASP A 97 6.07 9.44 -16.12
N HIS A 98 7.17 10.07 -16.54
CA HIS A 98 7.18 11.30 -17.34
C HIS A 98 6.52 12.51 -16.66
N ILE A 99 6.41 12.49 -15.32
CA ILE A 99 5.87 13.60 -14.53
C ILE A 99 7.04 14.48 -14.05
N ILE A 100 7.02 15.75 -14.45
CA ILE A 100 8.10 16.71 -14.19
C ILE A 100 7.52 17.93 -13.46
N PRO A 101 8.17 18.44 -12.39
CA PRO A 101 7.71 19.62 -11.69
C PRO A 101 7.79 20.87 -12.57
N LYS A 102 6.68 21.59 -12.68
CA LYS A 102 6.59 22.86 -13.40
C LYS A 102 6.82 24.04 -12.45
N THR A 103 7.28 25.16 -13.00
CA THR A 103 7.25 26.43 -12.25
C THR A 103 5.81 26.94 -12.27
N VAL A 104 5.18 27.00 -11.11
CA VAL A 104 3.79 27.41 -10.95
C VAL A 104 3.74 28.58 -9.97
N ARG A 105 2.88 29.54 -10.27
CA ARG A 105 2.63 30.69 -9.40
C ARG A 105 1.38 30.39 -8.56
N PHE A 106 1.57 30.25 -7.25
CA PHE A 106 0.54 29.82 -6.30
C PHE A 106 -0.24 31.01 -5.68
N GLY A 107 0.19 32.24 -5.94
CA GLY A 107 -0.36 33.45 -5.34
C GLY A 107 0.03 34.71 -6.11
N THR A 108 -0.24 35.86 -5.51
CA THR A 108 -0.11 37.18 -6.16
C THR A 108 1.28 37.81 -6.01
N GLY A 109 2.12 37.32 -5.09
CA GLY A 109 3.47 37.84 -4.82
C GLY A 109 4.56 37.30 -5.76
N SER A 110 5.73 37.94 -5.78
CA SER A 110 6.93 37.42 -6.47
C SER A 110 7.39 36.09 -5.88
N ASP A 111 7.27 35.96 -4.56
CA ASP A 111 7.78 34.83 -3.78
C ASP A 111 6.84 33.61 -3.81
N ASP A 112 5.68 33.74 -4.45
CA ASP A 112 4.71 32.65 -4.64
C ASP A 112 5.01 31.76 -5.85
N THR A 113 6.13 32.04 -6.54
CA THR A 113 6.56 31.24 -7.68
C THR A 113 7.46 30.09 -7.19
N ALA A 114 6.94 28.88 -7.23
CA ALA A 114 7.66 27.69 -6.78
C ALA A 114 7.56 26.55 -7.80
N LYS A 115 8.42 25.53 -7.62
CA LYS A 115 8.25 24.27 -8.33
C LYS A 115 7.09 23.49 -7.71
N GLY A 116 6.21 22.96 -8.55
CA GLY A 116 5.05 22.23 -8.12
C GLY A 116 4.53 21.27 -9.18
N TYR A 117 3.48 20.56 -8.80
CA TYR A 117 2.79 19.62 -9.65
C TYR A 117 1.32 20.00 -9.77
N GLU A 118 0.77 19.74 -10.94
CA GLU A 118 -0.65 19.91 -11.25
C GLU A 118 -1.32 18.53 -11.29
N LEU A 119 -2.55 18.43 -10.81
CA LEU A 119 -3.31 17.17 -10.76
C LEU A 119 -3.47 16.54 -12.15
N GLU A 120 -3.61 17.37 -13.18
CA GLU A 120 -3.70 16.95 -14.58
C GLU A 120 -2.51 16.08 -15.02
N GLN A 121 -1.31 16.32 -14.48
CA GLN A 121 -0.11 15.55 -14.82
C GLN A 121 -0.19 14.10 -14.35
N PHE A 122 -0.99 13.83 -13.31
CA PHE A 122 -1.13 12.50 -12.73
C PHE A 122 -2.34 11.74 -13.25
N THR A 123 -3.25 12.38 -13.99
CA THR A 123 -4.53 11.77 -14.38
C THR A 123 -4.35 10.50 -15.23
N ASP A 124 -3.44 10.53 -16.22
CA ASP A 124 -3.11 9.35 -17.04
C ASP A 124 -2.52 8.22 -16.18
N VAL A 125 -1.61 8.58 -15.29
CA VAL A 125 -0.85 7.63 -14.46
C VAL A 125 -1.75 6.99 -13.40
N PHE A 126 -2.64 7.77 -12.78
CA PHE A 126 -3.66 7.26 -11.86
C PHE A 126 -4.61 6.31 -12.57
N THR A 127 -5.06 6.64 -13.79
CA THR A 127 -5.93 5.76 -14.57
C THR A 127 -5.25 4.43 -14.90
N ARG A 128 -3.95 4.46 -15.19
CA ARG A 128 -3.17 3.26 -15.55
C ARG A 128 -2.85 2.36 -14.37
N TYR A 129 -2.43 2.93 -13.25
CA TYR A 129 -1.85 2.18 -12.13
C TYR A 129 -2.77 2.06 -10.91
N LEU A 130 -3.78 2.91 -10.80
CA LEU A 130 -4.78 2.89 -9.72
C LEU A 130 -6.17 2.62 -10.29
N PRO A 131 -6.41 1.48 -10.97
CA PRO A 131 -7.75 1.14 -11.39
C PRO A 131 -8.64 1.13 -10.16
N GLN A 132 -9.64 2.02 -10.12
CA GLN A 132 -10.71 1.89 -9.14
C GLN A 132 -11.29 0.48 -9.30
N PRO A 133 -11.54 -0.24 -8.20
CA PRO A 133 -12.26 -1.50 -8.29
C PRO A 133 -13.59 -1.18 -8.96
N GLN A 134 -13.68 -1.54 -10.24
CA GLN A 134 -14.94 -1.69 -10.91
C GLN A 134 -15.68 -2.67 -10.02
N ASN A 135 -16.80 -2.23 -9.44
CA ASN A 135 -17.73 -3.10 -8.74
C ASN A 135 -17.78 -4.44 -9.50
N PRO A 136 -17.50 -5.61 -8.88
CA PRO A 136 -17.35 -6.83 -9.63
C PRO A 136 -18.69 -7.14 -10.29
N SER A 137 -18.81 -6.80 -11.58
CA SER A 137 -19.85 -7.35 -12.43
C SER A 137 -19.54 -8.83 -12.47
N VAL A 138 -20.25 -9.57 -11.62
CA VAL A 138 -20.23 -11.02 -11.50
C VAL A 138 -20.17 -11.61 -12.90
N THR A 139 -19.02 -12.16 -13.27
CA THR A 139 -18.96 -13.13 -14.35
C THR A 139 -19.81 -14.31 -13.87
N PRO A 140 -20.98 -14.61 -14.47
CA PRO A 140 -21.68 -15.83 -14.12
C PRO A 140 -20.73 -16.99 -14.43
N SER A 141 -20.53 -17.84 -13.43
CA SER A 141 -19.77 -19.07 -13.51
C SER A 141 -20.15 -19.78 -14.82
N GLN A 142 -19.17 -19.98 -15.71
CA GLN A 142 -19.42 -20.80 -16.88
C GLN A 142 -19.74 -22.19 -16.37
N VAL A 143 -21.00 -22.57 -16.51
CA VAL A 143 -21.49 -23.92 -16.28
C VAL A 143 -20.62 -24.82 -17.13
N ALA A 144 -19.86 -25.71 -16.49
CA ALA A 144 -19.16 -26.77 -17.18
C ALA A 144 -20.22 -27.57 -17.94
N GLU A 145 -20.23 -27.41 -19.28
CA GLU A 145 -21.10 -28.17 -20.14
C GLU A 145 -20.76 -29.65 -19.98
N THR A 146 -21.73 -30.35 -19.39
CA THR A 146 -21.83 -31.79 -19.30
C THR A 146 -21.70 -32.37 -20.70
N ILE A 147 -20.54 -32.98 -20.98
CA ILE A 147 -20.44 -33.97 -22.05
C ILE A 147 -20.98 -35.27 -21.47
N GLY A 148 -22.12 -35.69 -22.02
CA GLY A 148 -22.85 -36.87 -21.60
C GLY A 148 -22.04 -38.14 -21.72
N PHE A 149 -22.10 -38.97 -20.68
CA PHE A 149 -21.76 -40.38 -20.75
C PHE A 149 -23.00 -41.16 -20.32
N TRP A 150 -23.71 -41.71 -21.31
CA TRP A 150 -24.86 -42.56 -21.11
C TRP A 150 -24.38 -43.90 -20.56
N GLY A 151 -24.72 -44.18 -19.31
CA GLY A 151 -24.56 -45.48 -18.68
C GLY A 151 -25.86 -45.83 -17.97
N ASP A 152 -26.69 -46.61 -18.66
CA ASP A 152 -27.86 -47.32 -18.15
C ASP A 152 -27.64 -47.92 -16.75
N SER A 153 -28.52 -47.60 -15.81
CA SER A 153 -29.19 -48.59 -14.92
C SER A 153 -30.17 -47.89 -13.96
N GLN A 154 -31.40 -48.38 -13.96
CA GLN A 154 -32.56 -47.93 -13.17
C GLN A 154 -32.40 -48.03 -11.63
N PRO A 155 -33.29 -47.38 -10.85
CA PRO A 155 -33.15 -47.17 -9.42
C PRO A 155 -33.73 -48.32 -8.59
N SER A 156 -33.11 -48.59 -7.44
CA SER A 156 -33.68 -49.37 -6.35
C SER A 156 -33.68 -48.50 -5.10
N GLN A 157 -34.86 -48.03 -4.71
CA GLN A 157 -35.10 -47.47 -3.38
C GLN A 157 -35.06 -48.60 -2.35
N THR A 158 -34.34 -48.40 -1.26
CA THR A 158 -34.76 -48.90 0.06
C THR A 158 -34.28 -47.94 1.14
N ASN A 159 -35.24 -47.42 1.90
CA ASN A 159 -35.12 -46.84 3.23
C ASN A 159 -33.94 -47.37 4.05
N THR A 160 -33.23 -46.47 4.74
CA THR A 160 -33.21 -46.49 6.21
C THR A 160 -33.01 -45.07 6.73
N CYS A 161 -33.95 -44.66 7.58
CA CYS A 161 -33.92 -43.49 8.43
C CYS A 161 -33.60 -43.95 9.85
N ASP A 162 -32.49 -43.47 10.39
CA ASP A 162 -32.16 -43.39 11.83
C ASP A 162 -31.23 -42.16 11.91
N GLY A 163 -31.58 -41.05 12.55
CA GLY A 163 -32.18 -40.93 13.87
C GLY A 163 -31.05 -40.59 14.83
N LEU A 164 -30.87 -39.30 15.13
CA LEU A 164 -30.52 -38.73 16.45
C LEU A 164 -30.24 -37.23 16.31
N GLU A 165 -31.32 -36.48 16.46
CA GLU A 165 -31.34 -35.13 17.01
C GLU A 165 -31.01 -35.23 18.50
N MET A 166 -30.08 -34.42 19.01
CA MET A 166 -30.17 -33.86 20.37
C MET A 166 -29.17 -32.71 20.52
N THR A 167 -29.75 -31.53 20.70
CA THR A 167 -29.23 -30.36 21.40
C THR A 167 -28.59 -30.78 22.75
N GLU A 168 -27.61 -30.09 23.33
CA GLU A 168 -27.80 -28.92 24.19
C GLU A 168 -26.43 -28.39 24.71
N LYS A 169 -26.26 -27.07 24.75
CA LYS A 169 -25.45 -26.34 25.76
C LYS A 169 -26.33 -26.25 27.03
N PRO A 170 -25.83 -26.20 28.28
CA PRO A 170 -24.88 -25.17 28.71
C PRO A 170 -23.95 -25.51 29.91
N SER A 171 -23.11 -24.53 30.25
CA SER A 171 -22.73 -24.07 31.61
C SER A 171 -21.23 -24.11 31.95
N ASN A 172 -20.69 -22.89 32.08
CA ASN A 172 -19.57 -22.54 32.98
C ASN A 172 -20.12 -22.53 34.44
N PRO A 173 -19.30 -22.61 35.51
CA PRO A 173 -18.73 -21.37 36.07
C PRO A 173 -17.39 -21.49 36.86
N ALA A 174 -16.79 -20.31 37.10
CA ALA A 174 -15.88 -19.93 38.20
C ALA A 174 -14.47 -20.56 38.25
N GLY A 175 -13.38 -19.83 38.51
CA GLY A 175 -13.16 -18.43 38.86
C GLY A 175 -11.74 -18.24 39.44
N CYS A 176 -11.25 -16.99 39.36
CA CYS A 176 -10.26 -16.31 40.24
C CYS A 176 -8.80 -16.84 40.24
N ASP A 177 -7.73 -16.05 40.19
CA ASP A 177 -7.38 -14.73 40.75
C ASP A 177 -6.41 -13.97 39.79
N GLY A 178 -6.22 -12.64 39.75
CA GLY A 178 -6.55 -11.55 40.66
C GLY A 178 -5.30 -10.95 41.33
N VAL A 179 -4.67 -9.90 40.75
CA VAL A 179 -4.08 -8.75 41.49
C VAL A 179 -4.07 -7.50 40.57
N THR A 180 -4.96 -6.57 40.87
CA THR A 180 -4.85 -5.14 40.53
C THR A 180 -4.14 -4.44 41.68
N VAL A 181 -3.29 -3.45 41.40
CA VAL A 181 -2.89 -2.41 42.37
C VAL A 181 -3.31 -1.06 41.80
N GLU A 182 -4.18 -0.38 42.53
CA GLU A 182 -4.63 0.99 42.27
C GLU A 182 -3.69 2.04 42.88
N LYS A 183 -3.69 3.23 42.27
CA LYS A 183 -3.05 4.48 42.73
C LYS A 183 -3.68 5.00 44.03
N PRO A 184 -3.05 5.94 44.77
CA PRO A 184 -3.36 7.37 44.54
C PRO A 184 -2.21 8.35 44.87
N GLY A 185 -2.33 9.62 44.45
CA GLY A 185 -1.58 10.72 45.10
C GLY A 185 -1.20 11.92 44.22
N GLU A 186 -2.15 12.82 44.00
CA GLU A 186 -1.87 14.23 43.64
C GLU A 186 -1.64 15.05 44.93
N PRO A 187 -0.83 16.11 44.87
CA PRO A 187 -1.35 17.38 45.38
C PRO A 187 -1.03 18.59 44.49
N ARG A 188 -1.99 19.52 44.48
CA ARG A 188 -1.94 20.85 43.85
C ARG A 188 -1.11 21.85 44.67
N LYS A 189 -0.69 22.90 43.96
CA LYS A 189 -0.32 24.28 44.36
C LYS A 189 1.13 24.54 44.77
N SER A 190 1.84 25.33 43.96
CA SER A 190 2.23 26.68 44.39
C SER A 190 2.63 27.56 43.21
N GLU A 191 1.88 28.64 43.09
CA GLU A 191 2.20 29.87 42.40
C GLU A 191 3.51 30.46 42.92
N ARG A 192 4.42 30.83 42.01
CA ARG A 192 5.44 31.85 42.30
C ARG A 192 5.79 32.64 41.05
N MET A 193 5.02 33.70 40.90
CA MET A 193 5.40 34.97 40.31
C MET A 193 6.84 35.36 40.71
N ARG A 194 7.69 35.66 39.73
CA ARG A 194 8.74 36.67 39.87
C ARG A 194 8.83 37.55 38.64
N VAL A 195 8.51 38.80 38.90
CA VAL A 195 8.67 40.00 38.09
C VAL A 195 10.15 40.41 38.05
N ARG A 196 10.59 40.84 36.85
CA ARG A 196 11.65 41.79 36.45
C ARG A 196 12.89 42.03 37.34
N LEU A 197 14.04 42.11 36.67
CA LEU A 197 14.70 43.39 36.35
C LEU A 197 15.29 43.30 34.93
#